data_AF-A0A819WW88-F1
#
_entry.id   AF-A0A819WW88-F1
#
_cell.length_a   1.000
_cell.length_b   1.000
_cell.length_c   1.000
_cell.angle_alpha   90.00
_cell.angle_beta   90.00
_cell.angle_gamma   90.00
#
_symmetry.space_group_name_H-M   'P 1'
#
loop_
_entity.id
_entity.type
_entity.pdbx_description
1 polymer ?
#
loop_
_entity_poly.entity_id
_entity_poly.type
_entity_poly.pdbx_seq_one_letter_code
_entity_poly.pdbx_strand_id
1 'polypeptide(L)'
;MPHAKLTAENHNLDLYYELHGSGKTKIIFIMGLMTDGGAWFSQTSFFRDQPEYQCVSYDNRGCGRSSAPLTFKYTTTQMAKDALALIDHLKWTQCHVVGVSMGGMIALEFALLAPERILSLTLLATHAGGIAGRAPFIGIRHILRSLVIREDHLQVQNSLEMLYGPKILGNPDKLKMFRNFHTERHKNRIQPPLIGVIGHLFAVLRHYVSYAELLKIRYSPFDCLIMVGTEDRLVREKNSYIIRQTLGCRLMKLDRAGHGLPGECAKEINEELLNWYESIRTNNPPKSKREIPEEYKTEIKALEQCCQHRTHCLIYDITGFIKGFFLGLILYILLTVIGLTKGQLGGIHLTFESVLLLGCLNAFRRSISCIYNAFNARRYIREHRLLLDQAAHHGGIGVALPEEPKNGVPYGCGFEFPIYSILFIISLIVLIYSTQAYEQKII
;
A
#
# COMPACT_ATOMS: atom_id res chain seq x y z
N MET A 1 23.66 -19.41 2.53
CA MET A 1 22.82 -18.49 1.74
C MET A 1 22.90 -17.10 2.38
N PRO A 2 22.89 -16.01 1.60
CA PRO A 2 22.98 -14.67 2.18
C PRO A 2 21.77 -14.38 3.09
N HIS A 3 22.06 -13.88 4.30
CA HIS A 3 21.11 -13.60 5.38
C HIS A 3 21.68 -12.46 6.22
N ALA A 4 20.86 -11.51 6.64
CA ALA A 4 21.25 -10.38 7.48
C ALA A 4 20.40 -10.33 8.74
N LYS A 5 21.06 -10.39 9.90
CA LYS A 5 20.42 -10.07 11.18
C LYS A 5 20.47 -8.57 11.40
N LEU A 6 19.31 -7.93 11.31
CA LEU A 6 19.12 -6.51 11.55
C LEU A 6 18.51 -6.29 12.93
N THR A 7 19.00 -5.29 13.66
CA THR A 7 18.44 -4.88 14.94
C THR A 7 17.74 -3.54 14.73
N ALA A 8 16.41 -3.52 14.76
CA ALA A 8 15.63 -2.29 14.61
C ALA A 8 14.54 -2.21 15.70
N GLU A 9 14.47 -1.07 16.40
CA GLU A 9 13.40 -0.73 17.36
C GLU A 9 12.99 -1.90 18.30
N ASN A 10 13.95 -2.48 19.04
CA ASN A 10 13.74 -3.58 20.00
C ASN A 10 13.27 -4.92 19.40
N HIS A 11 13.44 -5.12 18.10
CA HIS A 11 13.17 -6.40 17.44
C HIS A 11 14.37 -6.87 16.61
N ASN A 12 14.86 -8.08 16.91
CA ASN A 12 15.83 -8.77 16.08
C ASN A 12 15.10 -9.30 14.84
N LEU A 13 15.29 -8.65 13.70
CA LEU A 13 14.75 -9.02 12.41
C LEU A 13 15.82 -9.78 11.62
N ASP A 14 15.59 -11.05 11.30
CA ASP A 14 16.40 -11.75 10.30
C ASP A 14 15.78 -11.53 8.92
N LEU A 15 16.49 -10.80 8.05
CA LEU A 15 16.12 -10.58 6.66
C LEU A 15 16.94 -11.48 5.74
N TYR A 16 16.24 -12.21 4.89
CA TYR A 16 16.85 -12.88 3.76
C TYR A 16 17.04 -11.92 2.60
N TYR A 17 18.21 -11.97 1.96
CA TYR A 17 18.51 -11.19 0.76
C TYR A 17 19.42 -11.97 -0.17
N GLU A 18 19.43 -11.60 -1.45
CA GLU A 18 20.36 -12.10 -2.47
C GLU A 18 21.08 -10.93 -3.13
N LEU A 19 22.40 -11.03 -3.23
CA LEU A 19 23.24 -10.09 -3.98
C LEU A 19 23.55 -10.67 -5.35
N HIS A 20 23.48 -9.81 -6.36
CA HIS A 20 23.77 -10.16 -7.74
C HIS A 20 24.69 -9.11 -8.36
N GLY A 21 25.79 -9.54 -8.98
CA GLY A 21 26.82 -8.63 -9.51
C GLY A 21 27.71 -8.03 -8.42
N SER A 22 28.67 -7.21 -8.85
CA SER A 22 29.71 -6.62 -7.98
C SER A 22 30.06 -5.18 -8.36
N GLY A 23 29.32 -4.57 -9.29
CA GLY A 23 29.60 -3.23 -9.81
C GLY A 23 29.35 -2.11 -8.79
N LYS A 24 29.77 -0.88 -9.15
CA LYS A 24 29.71 0.28 -8.26
C LYS A 24 28.30 0.85 -8.13
N THR A 25 27.51 0.75 -9.18
CA THR A 25 26.14 1.26 -9.20
C THR A 25 25.19 0.29 -8.50
N LYS A 26 24.56 0.75 -7.42
CA LYS A 26 23.76 -0.10 -6.52
C LYS A 26 22.28 -0.03 -6.84
N ILE A 27 21.59 -1.17 -6.84
CA ILE A 27 20.15 -1.25 -7.10
C ILE A 27 19.49 -2.10 -6.00
N ILE A 28 18.45 -1.58 -5.36
CA ILE A 28 17.59 -2.33 -4.44
C ILE A 28 16.23 -2.59 -5.08
N PHE A 29 15.84 -3.86 -5.13
CA PHE A 29 14.55 -4.32 -5.64
C PHE A 29 13.62 -4.71 -4.49
N ILE A 30 12.48 -4.03 -4.39
CA ILE A 30 11.49 -4.21 -3.32
C ILE A 30 10.24 -4.89 -3.88
N MET A 31 9.96 -6.10 -3.41
CA MET A 31 8.85 -6.92 -3.90
C MET A 31 7.50 -6.55 -3.27
N GLY A 32 6.42 -6.94 -3.96
CA GLY A 32 5.04 -6.68 -3.58
C GLY A 32 4.45 -7.64 -2.53
N LEU A 33 3.12 -7.52 -2.38
CA LEU A 33 2.32 -8.26 -1.42
C LEU A 33 2.56 -9.78 -1.52
N MET A 34 2.81 -10.41 -0.37
CA MET A 34 2.88 -11.87 -0.18
C MET A 34 3.85 -12.62 -1.12
N THR A 35 4.83 -11.92 -1.71
CA THR A 35 5.74 -12.48 -2.69
C THR A 35 7.18 -12.24 -2.25
N ASP A 36 8.01 -13.28 -2.30
CA ASP A 36 9.45 -13.22 -1.97
C ASP A 36 10.27 -12.50 -3.06
N GLY A 37 11.46 -12.03 -2.69
CA GLY A 37 12.38 -11.27 -3.55
C GLY A 37 12.80 -12.01 -4.81
N GLY A 38 12.70 -13.35 -4.83
CA GLY A 38 13.01 -14.18 -6.00
C GLY A 38 12.13 -13.90 -7.22
N ALA A 39 10.98 -13.25 -7.06
CA ALA A 39 10.17 -12.81 -8.20
C ALA A 39 10.82 -11.67 -9.04
N TRP A 40 11.93 -11.08 -8.58
CA TRP A 40 12.77 -10.17 -9.36
C TRP A 40 13.81 -10.87 -10.24
N PHE A 41 13.78 -12.21 -10.36
CA PHE A 41 14.80 -13.00 -11.06
C PHE A 41 15.18 -12.49 -12.45
N SER A 42 14.20 -12.01 -13.24
CA SER A 42 14.45 -11.49 -14.59
C SER A 42 15.25 -10.19 -14.59
N GLN A 43 15.08 -9.35 -13.58
CA GLN A 43 15.82 -8.09 -13.41
C GLN A 43 17.19 -8.37 -12.80
N THR A 44 17.25 -9.16 -11.72
CA THR A 44 18.50 -9.45 -11.02
C THR A 44 19.48 -10.22 -11.89
N SER A 45 18.99 -11.19 -12.69
CA SER A 45 19.84 -11.91 -13.65
C SER A 45 20.39 -10.99 -14.75
N PHE A 46 19.55 -10.10 -15.28
CA PHE A 46 19.98 -9.16 -16.32
C PHE A 46 21.08 -8.22 -15.80
N PHE A 47 20.88 -7.59 -14.64
CA PHE A 47 21.86 -6.65 -14.09
C PHE A 47 23.09 -7.33 -13.48
N ARG A 48 23.00 -8.60 -13.07
CA ARG A 48 24.17 -9.39 -12.64
C ARG A 48 25.24 -9.45 -13.73
N ASP A 49 24.79 -9.62 -14.97
CA ASP A 49 25.66 -9.82 -16.13
C ASP A 49 26.19 -8.48 -16.68
N GLN A 50 25.79 -7.34 -16.07
CA GLN A 50 26.27 -6.00 -16.38
C GLN A 50 27.38 -5.57 -15.39
N PRO A 51 28.63 -5.34 -15.84
CA PRO A 51 29.77 -5.10 -14.93
C PRO A 51 29.65 -3.89 -13.99
N GLU A 52 28.86 -2.88 -14.38
CA GLU A 52 28.67 -1.64 -13.62
C GLU A 52 27.73 -1.81 -12.42
N TYR A 53 26.91 -2.86 -12.38
CA TYR A 53 25.81 -2.95 -11.44
C TYR A 53 26.02 -4.00 -10.35
N GLN A 54 25.50 -3.69 -9.17
CA GLN A 54 25.27 -4.65 -8.10
C GLN A 54 23.83 -4.48 -7.59
N CYS A 55 23.08 -5.57 -7.58
CA CYS A 55 21.68 -5.59 -7.19
C CYS A 55 21.48 -6.36 -5.90
N VAL A 56 20.54 -5.91 -5.08
CA VAL A 56 20.00 -6.68 -3.97
C VAL A 56 18.48 -6.86 -4.17
N SER A 57 18.03 -8.10 -4.05
CA SER A 57 16.62 -8.42 -3.80
C SER A 57 16.52 -9.04 -2.42
N TYR A 58 15.39 -8.87 -1.74
CA TYR A 58 15.21 -9.38 -0.38
C TYR A 58 13.76 -9.73 -0.13
N ASP A 59 13.55 -10.56 0.90
CA ASP A 59 12.23 -10.95 1.35
C ASP A 59 11.77 -9.95 2.40
N ASN A 60 10.64 -9.26 2.17
CA ASN A 60 10.05 -8.41 3.19
C ASN A 60 9.73 -9.22 4.47
N ARG A 61 9.78 -8.58 5.64
CA ARG A 61 9.32 -9.18 6.91
C ARG A 61 7.98 -9.89 6.72
N GLY A 62 7.79 -11.09 7.28
CA GLY A 62 6.54 -11.82 7.09
C GLY A 62 6.41 -12.59 5.78
N CYS A 63 7.44 -12.64 4.94
CA CYS A 63 7.40 -13.35 3.68
C CYS A 63 8.71 -14.09 3.39
N GLY A 64 8.63 -15.13 2.54
CA GLY A 64 9.77 -15.92 2.12
C GLY A 64 10.56 -16.49 3.29
N ARG A 65 11.86 -16.21 3.30
CA ARG A 65 12.82 -16.67 4.32
C ARG A 65 13.03 -15.65 5.45
N SER A 66 12.40 -14.48 5.37
CA SER A 66 12.52 -13.44 6.39
C SER A 66 11.63 -13.70 7.60
N SER A 67 12.03 -13.15 8.74
CA SER A 67 11.32 -13.33 10.01
C SER A 67 9.89 -12.81 9.98
N ALA A 68 9.00 -13.49 10.70
CA ALA A 68 7.58 -13.12 10.83
C ALA A 68 7.04 -13.13 12.29
N PRO A 69 7.69 -12.49 13.28
CA PRO A 69 7.20 -12.48 14.66
C PRO A 69 5.89 -11.70 14.80
N LEU A 70 5.03 -12.18 15.71
CA LEU A 70 3.73 -11.57 16.04
C LEU A 70 3.86 -10.13 16.55
N THR A 71 4.99 -9.76 17.15
CA THR A 71 5.24 -8.43 17.70
C THR A 71 5.58 -7.39 16.63
N PHE A 72 5.82 -7.80 15.39
CA PHE A 72 6.24 -6.88 14.35
C PHE A 72 5.12 -5.91 13.97
N LYS A 73 5.50 -4.64 13.84
CA LYS A 73 4.67 -3.65 13.16
C LYS A 73 4.78 -3.89 11.66
N TYR A 74 3.65 -4.21 11.03
CA TYR A 74 3.55 -4.33 9.58
C TYR A 74 2.96 -3.05 9.00
N THR A 75 3.85 -2.14 8.60
CA THR A 75 3.52 -0.91 7.88
C THR A 75 4.52 -0.71 6.76
N THR A 76 4.13 0.00 5.70
CA THR A 76 5.05 0.34 4.60
C THR A 76 6.23 1.18 5.07
N THR A 77 6.01 2.12 6.01
CA THR A 77 7.09 2.89 6.65
C THR A 77 8.08 1.99 7.39
N GLN A 78 7.59 0.98 8.12
CA GLN A 78 8.49 0.06 8.83
C GLN A 78 9.29 -0.82 7.85
N MET A 79 8.68 -1.31 6.77
CA MET A 79 9.40 -2.06 5.74
C MET A 79 10.41 -1.17 4.99
N ALA A 80 10.15 0.13 4.86
CA ALA A 80 11.12 1.07 4.30
C ALA A 80 12.34 1.27 5.22
N LYS A 81 12.11 1.32 6.54
CA LYS A 81 13.21 1.31 7.53
C LYS A 81 14.03 0.02 7.45
N ASP A 82 13.41 -1.11 7.17
CA ASP A 82 14.12 -2.37 6.99
C ASP A 82 15.00 -2.36 5.73
N ALA A 83 14.48 -1.82 4.63
CA ALA A 83 15.24 -1.62 3.40
C ALA A 83 16.44 -0.68 3.63
N LEU A 84 16.26 0.39 4.41
CA LEU A 84 17.35 1.29 4.81
C LEU A 84 18.40 0.55 5.64
N ALA A 85 17.98 -0.19 6.67
CA ALA A 85 18.88 -0.98 7.50
C ALA A 85 19.63 -2.06 6.68
N LEU A 86 19.00 -2.64 5.65
CA LEU A 86 19.65 -3.56 4.73
C LEU A 86 20.75 -2.87 3.92
N ILE A 87 20.49 -1.69 3.33
CA ILE A 87 21.54 -1.00 2.58
C ILE A 87 22.66 -0.47 3.48
N ASP A 88 22.36 -0.14 4.74
CA ASP A 88 23.38 0.20 5.75
C ASP A 88 24.25 -1.01 6.09
N HIS A 89 23.64 -2.18 6.29
CA HIS A 89 24.34 -3.45 6.49
C HIS A 89 25.27 -3.78 5.32
N LEU A 90 24.80 -3.53 4.09
CA LEU A 90 25.58 -3.70 2.86
C LEU A 90 26.60 -2.59 2.61
N LYS A 91 26.65 -1.57 3.47
CA LYS A 91 27.53 -0.39 3.36
C LYS A 91 27.33 0.39 2.06
N TRP A 92 26.10 0.45 1.55
CA TRP A 92 25.74 1.21 0.36
C TRP A 92 25.36 2.63 0.75
N THR A 93 26.10 3.62 0.28
CA THR A 93 25.81 5.04 0.56
C THR A 93 24.60 5.54 -0.21
N GLN A 94 24.46 5.17 -1.48
CA GLN A 94 23.29 5.50 -2.31
C GLN A 94 22.95 4.32 -3.23
N CYS A 95 21.69 4.22 -3.65
CA CYS A 95 21.24 3.21 -4.60
C CYS A 95 20.05 3.68 -5.44
N HIS A 96 19.83 3.02 -6.58
CA HIS A 96 18.57 3.09 -7.30
C HIS A 96 17.54 2.24 -6.56
N VAL A 97 16.37 2.81 -6.27
CA VAL A 97 15.29 2.15 -5.54
C VAL A 97 14.18 1.77 -6.52
N VAL A 98 13.90 0.47 -6.63
CA VAL A 98 12.88 -0.06 -7.54
C VAL A 98 11.85 -0.84 -6.74
N GLY A 99 10.58 -0.41 -6.79
CA GLY A 99 9.50 -1.05 -6.05
C GLY A 99 8.32 -1.41 -6.95
N VAL A 100 7.75 -2.61 -6.77
CA VAL A 100 6.53 -3.04 -7.45
C VAL A 100 5.37 -3.22 -6.48
N SER A 101 4.18 -2.71 -6.80
CA SER A 101 2.98 -2.89 -5.97
C SER A 101 3.17 -2.37 -4.54
N MET A 102 2.97 -3.19 -3.51
CA MET A 102 3.36 -2.87 -2.13
C MET A 102 4.83 -2.43 -2.02
N GLY A 103 5.73 -2.99 -2.81
CA GLY A 103 7.12 -2.55 -2.88
C GLY A 103 7.29 -1.11 -3.39
N GLY A 104 6.39 -0.65 -4.27
CA GLY A 104 6.33 0.76 -4.68
C GLY A 104 5.84 1.67 -3.56
N MET A 105 4.92 1.20 -2.72
CA MET A 105 4.47 1.92 -1.52
C MET A 105 5.62 2.05 -0.50
N ILE A 106 6.38 0.98 -0.31
CA ILE A 106 7.60 0.98 0.52
C ILE A 106 8.64 1.93 -0.07
N ALA A 107 8.81 1.96 -1.39
CA ALA A 107 9.75 2.86 -2.05
C ALA A 107 9.38 4.35 -1.90
N LEU A 108 8.09 4.70 -1.89
CA LEU A 108 7.64 6.05 -1.57
C LEU A 108 8.00 6.45 -0.13
N GLU A 109 7.81 5.55 0.82
CA GLU A 109 8.18 5.77 2.23
C GLU A 109 9.70 5.89 2.41
N PHE A 110 10.47 5.05 1.71
CA PHE A 110 11.93 5.14 1.67
C PHE A 110 12.37 6.54 1.20
N ALA A 111 11.75 7.02 0.12
CA ALA A 111 12.02 8.34 -0.44
C ALA A 111 11.70 9.50 0.51
N LEU A 112 10.74 9.34 1.43
CA LEU A 112 10.45 10.32 2.47
C LEU A 112 11.43 10.23 3.65
N LEU A 113 11.85 9.03 4.00
CA LEU A 113 12.72 8.77 5.15
C LEU A 113 14.17 9.18 4.89
N ALA A 114 14.69 8.91 3.70
CA ALA A 114 16.11 9.10 3.39
C ALA A 114 16.33 9.49 1.91
N PRO A 115 15.81 10.65 1.46
CA PRO A 115 15.90 11.07 0.07
C PRO A 115 17.34 11.19 -0.46
N GLU A 116 18.31 11.50 0.41
CA GLU A 116 19.73 11.59 0.08
C GLU A 116 20.38 10.23 -0.25
N ARG A 117 19.73 9.11 0.12
CA ARG A 117 20.21 7.75 -0.14
C ARG A 117 19.77 7.21 -1.50
N ILE A 118 19.04 7.99 -2.28
CA ILE A 118 18.44 7.57 -3.55
C ILE A 118 19.18 8.22 -4.74
N LEU A 119 19.64 7.39 -5.68
CA LEU A 119 20.12 7.83 -6.99
C LEU A 119 18.97 8.07 -7.97
N SER A 120 17.99 7.16 -8.01
CA SER A 120 16.71 7.35 -8.68
C SER A 120 15.63 6.45 -8.09
N LEU A 121 14.36 6.84 -8.28
CA LEU A 121 13.19 6.12 -7.77
C LEU A 121 12.36 5.55 -8.92
N THR A 122 12.19 4.23 -8.98
CA THR A 122 11.31 3.58 -9.96
C THR A 122 10.10 2.93 -9.29
N LEU A 123 8.91 3.30 -9.71
CA LEU A 123 7.63 2.85 -9.17
C LEU A 123 6.85 2.03 -10.21
N LEU A 124 6.65 0.74 -9.94
CA LEU A 124 5.92 -0.18 -10.83
C LEU A 124 4.57 -0.53 -10.21
N ALA A 125 3.48 -0.40 -10.99
CA ALA A 125 2.15 -0.90 -10.63
C ALA A 125 1.73 -0.60 -9.17
N THR A 126 1.85 0.66 -8.74
CA THR A 126 1.67 1.08 -7.34
C THR A 126 0.73 2.29 -7.18
N HIS A 127 0.44 2.67 -5.94
CA HIS A 127 -0.41 3.81 -5.60
C HIS A 127 0.08 4.52 -4.33
N ALA A 128 -0.28 5.80 -4.16
CA ALA A 128 0.00 6.57 -2.93
C ALA A 128 -1.05 6.35 -1.82
N GLY A 129 -2.03 5.46 -2.02
CA GLY A 129 -3.05 5.11 -1.02
C GLY A 129 -4.36 5.89 -1.17
N GLY A 130 -5.13 5.93 -0.08
CA GLY A 130 -6.44 6.59 -0.04
C GLY A 130 -7.49 5.93 -0.93
N ILE A 131 -8.56 6.67 -1.27
CA ILE A 131 -9.69 6.14 -2.06
C ILE A 131 -9.24 5.68 -3.46
N ALA A 132 -8.29 6.38 -4.06
CA ALA A 132 -7.74 6.04 -5.37
C ALA A 132 -6.98 4.70 -5.35
N GLY A 133 -6.27 4.42 -4.25
CA GLY A 133 -5.52 3.18 -4.02
C GLY A 133 -6.38 1.93 -3.82
N ARG A 134 -7.70 2.04 -3.68
CA ARG A 134 -8.56 0.87 -3.56
C ARG A 134 -8.46 -0.03 -4.79
N ALA A 135 -8.15 -1.29 -4.55
CA ALA A 135 -8.12 -2.32 -5.57
C ALA A 135 -9.46 -2.43 -6.31
N PRO A 136 -9.48 -2.75 -7.62
CA PRO A 136 -10.69 -3.13 -8.34
C PRO A 136 -11.38 -4.34 -7.67
N PHE A 137 -12.70 -4.45 -7.83
CA PHE A 137 -13.46 -5.60 -7.29
C PHE A 137 -12.90 -6.94 -7.80
N ILE A 138 -12.52 -7.01 -9.07
CA ILE A 138 -11.90 -8.20 -9.65
C ILE A 138 -10.59 -8.56 -8.92
N GLY A 139 -9.77 -7.57 -8.58
CA GLY A 139 -8.54 -7.77 -7.80
C GLY A 139 -8.81 -8.26 -6.38
N ILE A 140 -9.78 -7.64 -5.69
CA ILE A 140 -10.21 -8.08 -4.35
C ILE A 140 -10.67 -9.54 -4.39
N ARG A 141 -11.46 -9.93 -5.39
CA ARG A 141 -11.92 -11.31 -5.58
C ARG A 141 -10.75 -12.28 -5.73
N HIS A 142 -9.73 -11.94 -6.53
CA HIS A 142 -8.56 -12.80 -6.70
C HIS A 142 -7.70 -12.91 -5.44
N ILE A 143 -7.54 -11.83 -4.68
CA ILE A 143 -6.85 -11.84 -3.38
C ILE A 143 -7.61 -12.72 -2.39
N LEU A 144 -8.93 -12.58 -2.27
CA LEU A 144 -9.72 -13.44 -1.36
C LEU A 144 -9.64 -14.91 -1.78
N ARG A 145 -9.70 -15.19 -3.08
CA ARG A 145 -9.52 -16.56 -3.60
C ARG A 145 -8.15 -17.14 -3.26
N SER A 146 -7.07 -16.36 -3.30
CA SER A 146 -5.73 -16.85 -2.97
C SER A 146 -5.57 -17.24 -1.50
N LEU A 147 -6.43 -16.74 -0.62
CA LEU A 147 -6.43 -17.11 0.81
C LEU A 147 -7.19 -18.41 1.09
N VAL A 148 -8.11 -18.80 0.21
CA VAL A 148 -9.04 -19.92 0.43
C VAL A 148 -8.70 -21.15 -0.41
N ILE A 149 -8.25 -20.95 -1.65
CA ILE A 149 -7.92 -22.07 -2.55
C ILE A 149 -6.73 -22.85 -1.98
N ARG A 150 -6.91 -24.17 -1.83
CA ARG A 150 -5.85 -25.08 -1.37
C ARG A 150 -5.22 -25.89 -2.50
N GLU A 151 -5.97 -26.17 -3.56
CA GLU A 151 -5.49 -26.94 -4.70
C GLU A 151 -4.47 -26.15 -5.54
N ASP A 152 -3.27 -26.71 -5.75
CA ASP A 152 -2.15 -26.02 -6.40
C ASP A 152 -2.48 -25.51 -7.80
N HIS A 153 -3.11 -26.36 -8.62
CA HIS A 153 -3.45 -25.99 -10.00
C HIS A 153 -4.44 -24.80 -10.06
N LEU A 154 -5.40 -24.74 -9.13
CA LEU A 154 -6.33 -23.60 -9.01
C LEU A 154 -5.64 -22.36 -8.44
N GLN A 155 -4.67 -22.52 -7.53
CA GLN A 155 -3.87 -21.39 -7.03
C GLN A 155 -3.02 -20.78 -8.14
N VAL A 156 -2.39 -21.63 -8.98
CA VAL A 156 -1.64 -21.21 -10.16
C VAL A 156 -2.56 -20.50 -11.15
N GLN A 157 -3.71 -21.08 -11.49
CA GLN A 157 -4.68 -20.45 -12.38
C GLN A 157 -5.13 -19.08 -11.84
N ASN A 158 -5.50 -19.00 -10.56
CA ASN A 158 -5.89 -17.74 -9.93
C ASN A 158 -4.76 -16.71 -9.98
N SER A 159 -3.50 -17.13 -9.80
CA SER A 159 -2.34 -16.25 -9.89
C SER A 159 -2.11 -15.72 -11.30
N LEU A 160 -2.29 -16.56 -12.33
CA LEU A 160 -2.17 -16.14 -13.73
C LEU A 160 -3.22 -15.08 -14.10
N GLU A 161 -4.49 -15.34 -13.77
CA GLU A 161 -5.62 -14.43 -14.03
C GLU A 161 -5.50 -13.12 -13.25
N MET A 162 -4.97 -13.19 -12.03
CA MET A 162 -4.77 -12.02 -11.18
C MET A 162 -3.61 -11.14 -11.67
N LEU A 163 -2.49 -11.75 -12.08
CA LEU A 163 -1.25 -11.04 -12.32
C LEU A 163 -1.08 -10.57 -13.76
N TYR A 164 -1.60 -11.30 -14.76
CA TYR A 164 -1.19 -11.05 -16.15
C TYR A 164 -2.30 -10.48 -17.03
N GLY A 165 -1.89 -9.61 -17.96
CA GLY A 165 -2.78 -8.99 -18.93
C GLY A 165 -2.98 -9.86 -20.17
N PRO A 166 -3.75 -9.36 -21.16
CA PRO A 166 -3.95 -10.03 -22.45
C PRO A 166 -2.65 -10.37 -23.19
N LYS A 167 -1.55 -9.67 -22.89
CA LYS A 167 -0.22 -9.96 -23.46
C LYS A 167 0.27 -11.38 -23.16
N ILE A 168 -0.05 -11.92 -21.99
CA ILE A 168 0.22 -13.31 -21.62
C ILE A 168 -1.04 -14.16 -21.76
N LEU A 169 -2.17 -13.72 -21.20
CA LEU A 169 -3.39 -14.53 -21.16
C LEU A 169 -3.98 -14.80 -22.55
N GLY A 170 -3.77 -13.90 -23.50
CA GLY A 170 -4.23 -14.04 -24.89
C GLY A 170 -3.24 -14.77 -25.81
N ASN A 171 -2.10 -15.24 -25.30
CA ASN A 171 -1.09 -15.96 -26.07
C ASN A 171 -0.88 -17.37 -25.48
N PRO A 172 -1.33 -18.45 -26.15
CA PRO A 172 -1.27 -19.81 -25.60
C PRO A 172 0.13 -20.28 -25.19
N ASP A 173 1.16 -19.95 -25.98
CA ASP A 173 2.54 -20.38 -25.71
C ASP A 173 3.11 -19.67 -24.48
N LYS A 174 2.91 -18.35 -24.39
CA LYS A 174 3.30 -17.58 -23.21
C LYS A 174 2.52 -18.01 -21.98
N LEU A 175 1.20 -18.22 -22.10
CA LEU A 175 0.37 -18.70 -21.01
C LEU A 175 0.87 -20.05 -20.47
N LYS A 176 1.22 -20.99 -21.37
CA LYS A 176 1.80 -22.28 -20.99
C LYS A 176 3.13 -22.10 -20.26
N MET A 177 4.02 -21.25 -20.78
CA MET A 177 5.32 -20.95 -20.16
C MET A 177 5.16 -20.36 -18.75
N PHE A 178 4.32 -19.34 -18.60
CA PHE A 178 4.07 -18.70 -17.29
C PHE A 178 3.34 -19.65 -16.33
N ARG A 179 2.43 -20.49 -16.82
CA ARG A 179 1.81 -21.54 -15.99
C ARG A 179 2.86 -22.49 -15.44
N ASN A 180 3.77 -23.00 -16.27
CA ASN A 180 4.85 -23.87 -15.83
C ASN A 180 5.74 -23.18 -14.79
N PHE A 181 6.13 -21.92 -15.05
CA PHE A 181 6.91 -21.13 -14.11
C PHE A 181 6.21 -21.00 -12.75
N HIS A 182 4.92 -20.66 -12.73
CA HIS A 182 4.16 -20.53 -11.48
C HIS A 182 3.94 -21.86 -10.78
N THR A 183 3.75 -22.96 -11.52
CA THR A 183 3.69 -24.31 -10.94
C THR A 183 4.98 -24.67 -10.22
N GLU A 184 6.13 -24.46 -10.86
CA GLU A 184 7.43 -24.75 -10.24
C GLU A 184 7.74 -23.81 -9.07
N ARG A 185 7.41 -22.52 -9.19
CA ARG A 185 7.54 -21.59 -8.08
C ARG A 185 6.63 -21.95 -6.92
N HIS A 186 5.40 -22.39 -7.17
CA HIS A 186 4.45 -22.78 -6.12
C HIS A 186 4.93 -23.99 -5.33
N LYS A 187 5.48 -25.01 -6.00
CA LYS A 187 6.08 -26.18 -5.34
C LYS A 187 7.27 -25.84 -4.45
N ASN A 188 8.08 -24.87 -4.87
CA ASN A 188 9.37 -24.58 -4.24
C ASN A 188 9.36 -23.34 -3.32
N ARG A 189 8.28 -22.55 -3.31
CA ARG A 189 8.22 -21.33 -2.48
C ARG A 189 8.01 -21.68 -1.01
N ILE A 190 8.55 -20.82 -0.16
CA ILE A 190 8.18 -20.80 1.25
C ILE A 190 6.87 -20.03 1.37
N GLN A 191 5.82 -20.71 1.80
CA GLN A 191 4.53 -20.07 2.03
C GLN A 191 4.67 -19.07 3.18
N PRO A 192 4.22 -17.81 3.01
CA PRO A 192 4.26 -16.85 4.09
C PRO A 192 3.38 -17.34 5.26
N PRO A 193 3.84 -17.21 6.52
CA PRO A 193 3.02 -17.54 7.67
C PRO A 193 1.80 -16.60 7.74
N LEU A 194 0.72 -17.07 8.38
CA LEU A 194 -0.56 -16.33 8.42
C LEU A 194 -0.40 -14.91 8.96
N ILE A 195 0.45 -14.69 9.98
CA ILE A 195 0.74 -13.35 10.50
C ILE A 195 1.37 -12.44 9.45
N GLY A 196 2.27 -12.97 8.63
CA GLY A 196 2.91 -12.23 7.55
C GLY A 196 1.91 -11.85 6.46
N VAL A 197 1.02 -12.79 6.09
CA VAL A 197 -0.09 -12.54 5.16
C VAL A 197 -1.00 -11.41 5.68
N ILE A 198 -1.49 -11.54 6.92
CA ILE A 198 -2.36 -10.54 7.55
C ILE A 198 -1.64 -9.19 7.67
N GLY A 199 -0.39 -9.19 8.13
CA GLY A 199 0.43 -8.01 8.27
C GLY A 199 0.63 -7.26 6.96
N HIS A 200 0.95 -7.97 5.89
CA HIS A 200 1.07 -7.41 4.55
C HIS A 200 -0.25 -6.81 4.03
N LEU A 201 -1.38 -7.51 4.22
CA LEU A 201 -2.70 -6.99 3.85
C LEU A 201 -3.03 -5.69 4.61
N PHE A 202 -2.79 -5.64 5.92
CA PHE A 202 -2.99 -4.42 6.70
C PHE A 202 -2.03 -3.30 6.29
N ALA A 203 -0.77 -3.61 5.97
CA ALA A 203 0.19 -2.63 5.50
C ALA A 203 -0.29 -1.96 4.21
N VAL A 204 -0.77 -2.74 3.23
CA VAL A 204 -1.33 -2.21 1.98
C VAL A 204 -2.60 -1.41 2.23
N LEU A 205 -3.53 -1.93 3.03
CA LEU A 205 -4.81 -1.26 3.31
C LEU A 205 -4.65 0.08 4.05
N ARG A 206 -3.64 0.18 4.91
CA ARG A 206 -3.34 1.38 5.70
C ARG A 206 -2.32 2.31 5.05
N HIS A 207 -1.71 1.90 3.94
CA HIS A 207 -0.73 2.73 3.26
C HIS A 207 -1.35 4.04 2.80
N TYR A 208 -0.68 5.14 3.12
CA TYR A 208 -1.07 6.46 2.67
C TYR A 208 0.14 7.38 2.65
N VAL A 209 0.46 7.89 1.46
CA VAL A 209 1.37 9.01 1.25
C VAL A 209 0.52 10.16 0.74
N SER A 210 0.44 11.22 1.53
CA SER A 210 -0.37 12.39 1.26
C SER A 210 0.14 13.18 0.05
N TYR A 211 -0.70 14.08 -0.46
CA TYR A 211 -0.29 15.02 -1.51
C TYR A 211 0.93 15.86 -1.10
N ALA A 212 0.95 16.35 0.14
CA ALA A 212 2.06 17.10 0.71
C ALA A 212 3.37 16.29 0.73
N GLU A 213 3.29 15.00 1.09
CA GLU A 213 4.46 14.11 1.07
C GLU A 213 4.92 13.78 -0.36
N LEU A 214 3.99 13.59 -1.31
CA LEU A 214 4.36 13.47 -2.72
C LEU A 214 5.06 14.75 -3.22
N LEU A 215 4.64 15.95 -2.81
CA LEU A 215 5.36 17.18 -3.13
C LEU A 215 6.77 17.19 -2.52
N LYS A 216 6.97 16.69 -1.30
CA LYS A 216 8.33 16.53 -0.75
C LYS A 216 9.19 15.65 -1.64
N ILE A 217 8.66 14.52 -2.12
CA ILE A 217 9.37 13.62 -3.06
C ILE A 217 9.66 14.33 -4.39
N ARG A 218 8.73 15.14 -4.92
CA ARG A 218 8.94 15.91 -6.17
C ARG A 218 10.18 16.79 -6.11
N TYR A 219 10.45 17.40 -4.96
CA TYR A 219 11.55 18.35 -4.74
C TYR A 219 12.81 17.71 -4.16
N SER A 220 12.84 16.39 -3.99
CA SER A 220 14.02 15.62 -3.58
C SER A 220 15.14 15.63 -4.64
N PRO A 221 16.41 15.32 -4.24
CA PRO A 221 17.59 15.40 -5.12
C PRO A 221 17.72 14.23 -6.12
N PHE A 222 16.64 13.52 -6.40
CA PHE A 222 16.60 12.40 -7.35
C PHE A 222 15.43 12.55 -8.30
N ASP A 223 15.48 11.80 -9.41
CA ASP A 223 14.39 11.73 -10.37
C ASP A 223 13.59 10.43 -10.23
N CYS A 224 12.35 10.46 -10.71
CA CYS A 224 11.42 9.35 -10.62
C CYS A 224 10.97 8.86 -12.00
N LEU A 225 10.81 7.54 -12.11
CA LEU A 225 10.23 6.83 -13.25
C LEU A 225 9.04 5.99 -12.76
N ILE A 226 7.90 6.10 -13.42
CA ILE A 226 6.73 5.26 -13.17
C ILE A 226 6.54 4.30 -14.35
N MET A 227 6.28 3.03 -14.07
CA MET A 227 5.86 2.06 -15.07
C MET A 227 4.51 1.45 -14.70
N VAL A 228 3.62 1.33 -15.67
CA VAL A 228 2.25 0.84 -15.43
C VAL A 228 1.76 -0.09 -16.52
N GLY A 229 1.10 -1.18 -16.14
CA GLY A 229 0.37 -2.04 -17.06
C GLY A 229 -1.02 -1.50 -17.31
N THR A 230 -1.44 -1.43 -18.58
CA THR A 230 -2.75 -0.86 -18.94
C THR A 230 -3.93 -1.76 -18.56
N GLU A 231 -3.67 -3.03 -18.24
CA GLU A 231 -4.66 -4.07 -17.92
C GLU A 231 -4.48 -4.63 -16.50
N ASP A 232 -3.92 -3.82 -15.60
CA ASP A 232 -3.69 -4.20 -14.20
C ASP A 232 -5.02 -4.37 -13.42
N ARG A 233 -5.24 -5.59 -12.93
CA ARG A 233 -6.46 -5.97 -12.18
C ARG A 233 -6.35 -5.72 -10.67
N LEU A 234 -5.16 -5.44 -10.15
CA LEU A 234 -4.91 -5.20 -8.72
C LEU A 234 -4.76 -3.71 -8.42
N VAL A 235 -4.04 -2.97 -9.25
CA VAL A 235 -3.82 -1.54 -9.10
C VAL A 235 -4.31 -0.82 -10.34
N ARG A 236 -5.31 0.05 -10.17
CA ARG A 236 -5.84 0.83 -11.29
C ARG A 236 -4.76 1.74 -11.87
N GLU A 237 -4.59 1.71 -13.20
CA GLU A 237 -3.65 2.56 -13.95
C GLU A 237 -3.76 4.05 -13.56
N LYS A 238 -4.97 4.52 -13.23
CA LYS A 238 -5.23 5.89 -12.75
C LYS A 238 -4.33 6.34 -11.59
N ASN A 239 -3.89 5.42 -10.75
CA ASN A 239 -2.99 5.74 -9.65
C ASN A 239 -1.62 6.23 -10.14
N SER A 240 -1.10 5.63 -11.21
CA SER A 240 0.14 6.08 -11.84
C SER A 240 0.02 7.48 -12.43
N TYR A 241 -1.15 7.84 -12.98
CA TYR A 241 -1.42 9.21 -13.44
C TYR A 241 -1.49 10.22 -12.29
N ILE A 242 -2.10 9.86 -11.16
CA ILE A 242 -2.16 10.72 -9.96
C ILE A 242 -0.75 10.98 -9.40
N ILE A 243 0.05 9.93 -9.26
CA ILE A 243 1.44 10.06 -8.81
C ILE A 243 2.24 10.89 -9.82
N ARG A 244 2.13 10.60 -11.13
CA ARG A 244 2.81 11.37 -12.19
C ARG A 244 2.47 12.85 -12.14
N GLN A 245 1.19 13.20 -12.02
CA GLN A 245 0.74 14.59 -11.99
C GLN A 245 1.35 15.34 -10.80
N THR A 246 1.47 14.67 -9.65
CA THR A 246 2.03 15.27 -8.45
C THR A 246 3.56 15.34 -8.50
N LEU A 247 4.23 14.25 -8.87
CA LEU A 247 5.70 14.17 -8.90
C LEU A 247 6.33 14.84 -10.13
N GLY A 248 5.56 15.10 -11.20
CA GLY A 248 6.10 15.64 -12.46
C GLY A 248 7.08 14.68 -13.14
N CYS A 249 6.91 13.37 -12.96
CA CYS A 249 7.92 12.36 -13.31
C CYS A 249 7.64 11.65 -14.65
N ARG A 250 8.63 10.91 -15.17
CA ARG A 250 8.46 10.11 -16.38
C ARG A 250 7.49 8.97 -16.13
N LEU A 251 6.67 8.63 -17.14
CA LEU A 251 5.72 7.53 -17.11
C LEU A 251 5.91 6.68 -18.37
N MET A 252 6.17 5.39 -18.18
CA MET A 252 6.16 4.38 -19.21
C MET A 252 4.89 3.55 -19.08
N LYS A 253 4.15 3.41 -20.18
CA LYS A 253 2.97 2.55 -20.25
C LYS A 253 3.34 1.25 -20.95
N LEU A 254 2.98 0.14 -20.33
CA LEU A 254 3.20 -1.21 -20.85
C LEU A 254 1.85 -1.71 -21.36
N ASP A 255 1.69 -1.66 -22.68
CA ASP A 255 0.43 -1.97 -23.33
C ASP A 255 0.03 -3.44 -23.13
N ARG A 256 -1.25 -3.63 -22.80
CA ARG A 256 -1.90 -4.93 -22.53
C ARG A 256 -1.24 -5.76 -21.43
N ALA A 257 -0.41 -5.14 -20.60
CA ALA A 257 0.25 -5.78 -19.48
C ALA A 257 -0.60 -5.66 -18.20
N GLY A 258 -0.53 -6.68 -17.35
CA GLY A 258 -1.21 -6.74 -16.06
C GLY A 258 -0.35 -6.18 -14.91
N HIS A 259 -0.52 -6.79 -13.73
CA HIS A 259 0.16 -6.41 -12.50
C HIS A 259 1.57 -7.01 -12.37
N GLY A 260 1.78 -8.22 -12.91
CA GLY A 260 3.01 -9.01 -12.83
C GLY A 260 4.13 -8.49 -13.71
N LEU A 261 4.31 -7.17 -13.78
CA LEU A 261 5.19 -6.45 -14.69
C LEU A 261 6.62 -6.99 -14.73
N PRO A 262 7.31 -7.26 -13.60
CA PRO A 262 8.71 -7.71 -13.63
C PRO A 262 8.93 -8.97 -14.48
N GLY A 263 7.96 -9.90 -14.48
CA GLY A 263 8.00 -11.08 -15.34
C GLY A 263 7.37 -10.86 -16.72
N GLU A 264 6.21 -10.20 -16.78
CA GLU A 264 5.42 -10.04 -18.01
C GLU A 264 6.09 -9.16 -19.08
N CYS A 265 6.79 -8.11 -18.64
CA CYS A 265 7.46 -7.13 -19.49
C CYS A 265 8.95 -7.02 -19.13
N ALA A 266 9.57 -8.16 -18.79
CA ALA A 266 10.94 -8.21 -18.29
C ALA A 266 11.93 -7.50 -19.21
N LYS A 267 11.86 -7.75 -20.51
CA LYS A 267 12.78 -7.15 -21.49
C LYS A 267 12.62 -5.63 -21.53
N GLU A 268 11.40 -5.15 -21.70
CA GLU A 268 11.09 -3.72 -21.80
C GLU A 268 11.47 -2.97 -20.52
N ILE A 269 11.23 -3.56 -19.35
CA ILE A 269 11.60 -2.99 -18.05
C ILE A 269 13.12 -2.94 -17.90
N ASN A 270 13.82 -4.02 -18.23
CA ASN A 270 15.28 -4.10 -18.08
C ASN A 270 15.99 -3.08 -18.97
N GLU A 271 15.58 -2.98 -20.25
CA GLU A 271 16.10 -2.01 -21.20
C GLU A 271 15.82 -0.57 -20.74
N GLU A 272 14.60 -0.28 -20.29
CA GLU A 272 14.25 1.06 -19.81
C GLU A 272 15.00 1.42 -18.52
N LEU A 273 15.16 0.49 -17.57
CA LEU A 273 15.95 0.72 -16.36
C LEU A 273 17.42 1.00 -16.68
N LEU A 274 18.01 0.24 -17.62
CA LEU A 274 19.40 0.47 -18.05
C LEU A 274 19.57 1.87 -18.64
N ASN A 275 18.71 2.23 -19.62
CA ASN A 275 18.70 3.56 -20.23
C ASN A 275 18.46 4.67 -19.20
N TRP A 276 17.57 4.41 -18.23
CA TRP A 276 17.27 5.34 -17.16
C TRP A 276 18.50 5.61 -16.28
N TYR A 277 19.18 4.56 -15.81
CA TYR A 277 20.37 4.71 -14.97
C TYR A 277 21.52 5.36 -15.71
N GLU A 278 21.72 5.03 -16.98
CA GLU A 278 22.68 5.72 -17.84
C GLU A 278 22.36 7.21 -17.97
N SER A 279 21.09 7.57 -18.20
CA SER A 279 20.67 8.97 -18.28
C SER A 279 20.90 9.73 -16.97
N ILE A 280 20.72 9.09 -15.82
CA ILE A 280 20.98 9.71 -14.51
C ILE A 280 22.48 9.93 -14.32
N ARG A 281 23.31 8.98 -14.76
CA ARG A 281 24.78 9.09 -14.69
C ARG A 281 25.34 10.16 -15.64
N THR A 282 24.79 10.30 -16.84
CA THR A 282 25.31 11.22 -17.87
C THR A 282 24.72 12.62 -17.80
N ASN A 283 23.44 12.77 -17.44
CA ASN A 283 22.71 14.05 -17.55
C ASN A 283 22.52 14.79 -16.21
N ASN A 284 22.96 14.25 -15.08
CA ASN A 284 22.83 14.91 -13.77
C ASN A 284 24.18 14.96 -13.01
N PRO A 285 24.78 16.15 -12.80
CA PRO A 285 25.28 16.42 -11.45
C PRO A 285 24.11 16.24 -10.46
N PRO A 286 24.33 15.75 -9.22
CA PRO A 286 23.26 15.54 -8.25
C PRO A 286 22.40 16.80 -8.20
N LYS A 287 21.09 16.68 -8.47
CA LYS A 287 20.19 17.83 -8.39
C LYS A 287 20.35 18.39 -6.99
N SER A 288 20.82 19.63 -6.88
CA SER A 288 20.80 20.32 -5.59
C SER A 288 19.37 20.24 -5.07
N LYS A 289 19.22 20.04 -3.76
CA LYS A 289 17.90 19.97 -3.11
C LYS A 289 17.07 21.14 -3.62
N ARG A 290 16.02 20.84 -4.40
CA ARG A 290 15.21 21.88 -5.02
C ARG A 290 14.42 22.53 -3.90
N GLU A 291 14.49 23.85 -3.80
CA GLU A 291 13.69 24.54 -2.82
C GLU A 291 12.21 24.38 -3.20
N ILE A 292 11.41 23.90 -2.25
CA ILE A 292 9.97 23.82 -2.42
C ILE A 292 9.48 25.27 -2.54
N PRO A 293 8.77 25.67 -3.61
CA PRO A 293 8.27 27.03 -3.73
C PRO A 293 7.40 27.41 -2.52
N GLU A 294 7.46 28.68 -2.09
CA GLU A 294 6.77 29.16 -0.86
C GLU A 294 5.25 28.90 -0.87
N GLU A 295 4.62 28.96 -2.05
CA GLU A 295 3.22 28.58 -2.26
C GLU A 295 2.93 27.15 -1.78
N TYR A 296 3.79 26.19 -2.12
CA TYR A 296 3.66 24.80 -1.71
C TYR A 296 4.14 24.57 -0.27
N LYS A 297 5.11 25.33 0.25
CA LYS A 297 5.49 25.24 1.67
C LYS A 297 4.32 25.59 2.58
N THR A 298 3.57 26.63 2.23
CA THR A 298 2.35 27.04 2.95
C THR A 298 1.25 25.99 2.84
N GLU A 299 1.02 25.45 1.64
CA GLU A 299 0.05 24.38 1.41
C GLU A 299 0.41 23.10 2.17
N ILE A 300 1.67 22.66 2.12
CA ILE A 300 2.18 21.49 2.87
C ILE A 300 1.92 21.69 4.37
N LYS A 301 2.28 22.86 4.92
CA LYS A 301 2.10 23.15 6.35
C LYS A 301 0.62 23.13 6.74
N ALA A 302 -0.26 23.69 5.92
CA ALA A 302 -1.71 23.65 6.15
C ALA A 302 -2.27 22.22 6.10
N LEU A 303 -1.84 21.42 5.12
CA LEU A 303 -2.24 20.02 4.99
C LEU A 303 -1.73 19.17 6.17
N GLU A 304 -0.50 19.38 6.63
CA GLU A 304 0.10 18.69 7.78
C GLU A 304 -0.63 19.00 9.08
N GLN A 305 -0.95 20.27 9.33
CA GLN A 305 -1.75 20.70 10.49
C GLN A 305 -3.15 20.08 10.47
N CYS A 306 -3.77 19.99 9.29
CA CYS A 306 -5.05 19.31 9.11
C CYS A 306 -4.95 17.80 9.42
N CYS A 307 -3.85 17.15 9.04
CA CYS A 307 -3.61 15.73 9.30
C CYS A 307 -3.38 15.43 10.80
N GLN A 308 -2.66 16.29 11.54
CA GLN A 308 -2.46 16.12 12.99
C GLN A 308 -3.78 16.14 13.78
N HIS A 309 -4.72 17.01 13.40
CA HIS A 309 -6.08 17.02 13.98
C HIS A 309 -6.88 15.75 13.63
N ARG A 310 -6.62 15.15 12.46
CA ARG A 310 -7.28 13.93 11.97
C ARG A 310 -6.87 12.69 12.77
N THR A 311 -5.58 12.55 13.11
CA THR A 311 -5.06 11.41 13.90
C THR A 311 -5.68 11.37 15.30
N HIS A 312 -5.90 12.53 15.93
CA HIS A 312 -6.61 12.60 17.20
C HIS A 312 -8.06 12.13 17.07
N CYS A 313 -8.83 12.62 16.08
CA CYS A 313 -10.24 12.21 15.92
C CYS A 313 -10.40 10.71 15.62
N LEU A 314 -9.56 10.15 14.74
CA LEU A 314 -9.63 8.73 14.37
C LEU A 314 -9.28 7.79 15.54
N ILE A 315 -8.27 8.14 16.34
CA ILE A 315 -7.89 7.37 17.54
C ILE A 315 -9.04 7.38 18.57
N TYR A 316 -9.70 8.52 18.76
CA TYR A 316 -10.86 8.63 19.65
C TYR A 316 -12.06 7.80 19.15
N ASP A 317 -12.35 7.79 17.84
CA ASP A 317 -13.45 7.00 17.28
C ASP A 317 -13.19 5.47 17.33
N ILE A 318 -11.96 5.04 17.05
CA ILE A 318 -11.57 3.62 17.15
C ILE A 318 -11.59 3.14 18.61
N THR A 319 -11.03 3.92 19.55
CA THR A 319 -11.09 3.55 20.97
C THR A 319 -12.51 3.55 21.51
N GLY A 320 -13.37 4.46 21.03
CA GLY A 320 -14.81 4.45 21.33
C GLY A 320 -15.52 3.19 20.82
N PHE A 321 -15.23 2.78 19.58
CA PHE A 321 -15.79 1.55 19.00
C PHE A 321 -15.32 0.30 19.74
N ILE A 322 -14.02 0.17 19.99
CA ILE A 322 -13.45 -0.98 20.71
C ILE A 322 -14.03 -1.07 22.12
N LYS A 323 -14.09 0.06 22.84
CA LYS A 323 -14.74 0.10 24.16
C LYS A 323 -16.21 -0.31 24.09
N GLY A 324 -16.97 0.19 23.11
CA GLY A 324 -18.36 -0.18 22.90
C GLY A 324 -18.56 -1.66 22.58
N PHE A 325 -17.69 -2.23 21.73
CA PHE A 325 -17.72 -3.65 21.37
C PHE A 325 -17.41 -4.55 22.57
N PHE A 326 -16.35 -4.28 23.32
CA PHE A 326 -15.99 -5.07 24.50
C PHE A 326 -17.00 -4.90 25.64
N LEU A 327 -17.56 -3.71 25.84
CA LEU A 327 -18.62 -3.49 26.83
C LEU A 327 -19.88 -4.28 26.45
N GLY A 328 -20.24 -4.30 25.16
CA GLY A 328 -21.34 -5.12 24.63
C GLY A 328 -21.09 -6.62 24.79
N LEU A 329 -19.86 -7.07 24.57
CA LEU A 329 -19.47 -8.46 24.74
C LEU A 329 -19.48 -8.88 26.23
N ILE A 330 -18.99 -8.04 27.13
CA ILE A 330 -19.03 -8.27 28.58
C ILE A 330 -20.47 -8.31 29.08
N LEU A 331 -21.33 -7.39 28.62
CA LEU A 331 -22.75 -7.38 28.97
C LEU A 331 -23.46 -8.64 28.46
N TYR A 332 -23.15 -9.09 27.24
CA TYR A 332 -23.69 -10.33 26.69
C TYR A 332 -23.25 -11.56 27.50
N ILE A 333 -21.98 -11.65 27.90
CA ILE A 333 -21.46 -12.72 28.75
C ILE A 333 -22.16 -12.69 30.12
N LEU A 334 -22.29 -11.52 30.75
CA LEU A 334 -22.98 -11.35 32.03
C LEU A 334 -24.45 -11.80 31.95
N LEU A 335 -25.19 -11.38 30.93
CA LEU A 335 -26.60 -11.76 30.74
C LEU A 335 -26.76 -13.26 30.47
N THR A 336 -25.78 -13.88 29.80
CA THR A 336 -25.76 -15.32 29.54
C THR A 336 -25.42 -16.13 30.80
N VAL A 337 -24.48 -15.65 31.61
CA VAL A 337 -24.06 -16.28 32.88
C VAL A 337 -25.14 -16.17 33.95
N ILE A 338 -25.90 -15.07 33.99
CA ILE A 338 -27.00 -14.85 34.95
C ILE A 338 -28.28 -15.63 34.54
N GLY A 339 -28.26 -16.38 33.42
CA GLY A 339 -29.37 -17.23 33.00
C GLY A 339 -30.57 -16.48 32.41
N LEU A 340 -30.45 -15.16 32.20
CA LEU A 340 -31.53 -14.31 31.67
C LEU A 340 -31.78 -14.51 30.17
N THR A 341 -30.97 -15.31 29.48
CA THR A 341 -31.16 -15.65 28.05
C THR A 341 -32.15 -16.80 27.83
N LYS A 342 -32.57 -17.51 28.89
CA LYS A 342 -33.64 -18.51 28.83
C LYS A 342 -34.66 -18.30 29.96
N GLY A 343 -35.59 -17.38 29.76
CA GLY A 343 -36.82 -17.34 30.57
C GLY A 343 -37.39 -15.93 30.76
N GLN A 344 -38.51 -15.66 30.10
CA GLN A 344 -39.56 -14.69 30.47
C GLN A 344 -39.11 -13.40 31.16
N LEU A 345 -38.66 -12.43 30.37
CA LEU A 345 -38.94 -11.01 30.63
C LEU A 345 -39.60 -10.45 29.38
N GLY A 346 -40.76 -9.80 29.56
CA GLY A 346 -41.73 -9.48 28.53
C GLY A 346 -41.14 -8.96 27.20
N GLY A 347 -41.32 -9.75 26.14
CA GLY A 347 -41.42 -9.27 24.76
C GLY A 347 -40.17 -8.75 24.06
N ILE A 348 -38.99 -8.70 24.69
CA ILE A 348 -37.76 -8.23 24.02
C ILE A 348 -36.72 -9.35 23.99
N HIS A 349 -36.71 -10.13 22.90
CA HIS A 349 -35.57 -10.98 22.57
C HIS A 349 -34.39 -10.10 22.13
N LEU A 350 -33.50 -9.75 23.05
CA LEU A 350 -32.19 -9.20 22.71
C LEU A 350 -31.30 -10.35 22.24
N THR A 351 -31.25 -10.55 20.91
CA THR A 351 -30.28 -11.45 20.28
C THR A 351 -28.90 -10.78 20.27
N PHE A 352 -27.83 -11.58 20.19
CA PHE A 352 -26.46 -11.07 20.01
C PHE A 352 -26.37 -10.06 18.85
N GLU A 353 -27.17 -10.29 17.80
CA GLU A 353 -27.32 -9.40 16.65
C GLU A 353 -27.90 -8.02 17.02
N SER A 354 -28.84 -7.93 17.96
CA SER A 354 -29.45 -6.65 18.37
C SER A 354 -28.47 -5.77 19.16
N VAL A 355 -27.60 -6.37 19.98
CA VAL A 355 -26.54 -5.67 20.73
C VAL A 355 -25.47 -5.14 19.77
N LEU A 356 -25.09 -5.94 18.78
CA LEU A 356 -24.21 -5.53 17.68
C LEU A 356 -24.82 -4.38 16.86
N LEU A 357 -26.12 -4.45 16.56
CA LEU A 357 -26.84 -3.42 15.81
C LEU A 357 -26.88 -2.07 16.57
N LEU A 358 -27.10 -2.09 17.88
CA LEU A 358 -27.09 -0.90 18.74
C LEU A 358 -25.71 -0.26 18.82
N GLY A 359 -24.64 -1.07 18.93
CA GLY A 359 -23.25 -0.58 18.84
C GLY A 359 -22.94 0.06 17.49
N CYS A 360 -23.41 -0.55 16.39
CA CYS A 360 -23.28 -0.01 15.04
C CYS A 360 -24.09 1.27 14.82
N LEU A 361 -25.31 1.38 15.34
CA LEU A 361 -26.19 2.56 15.20
C LEU A 361 -25.63 3.79 15.94
N ASN A 362 -25.05 3.59 17.12
CA ASN A 362 -24.44 4.70 17.87
C ASN A 362 -23.17 5.23 17.17
N ALA A 363 -22.42 4.35 16.51
CA ALA A 363 -21.29 4.73 15.67
C ALA A 363 -21.72 5.40 14.35
N PHE A 364 -22.86 4.97 13.79
CA PHE A 364 -23.46 5.56 12.58
C PHE A 364 -23.97 6.99 12.82
N ARG A 365 -24.60 7.26 13.98
CA ARG A 365 -25.14 8.59 14.33
C ARG A 365 -24.05 9.65 14.48
N ARG A 366 -22.85 9.28 14.95
CA ARG A 366 -21.69 10.19 15.06
C ARG A 366 -20.97 10.41 13.72
N SER A 367 -21.02 9.42 12.82
CA SER A 367 -20.54 9.54 11.44
C SER A 367 -21.25 10.65 10.63
N ILE A 368 -22.52 10.98 10.93
CA ILE A 368 -23.28 12.02 10.22
C ILE A 368 -22.67 13.42 10.40
N SER A 369 -22.12 13.73 11.57
CA SER A 369 -21.42 15.02 11.81
C SER A 369 -20.12 15.12 10.98
N CYS A 370 -19.43 14.01 10.76
CA CYS A 370 -18.27 13.94 9.87
C CYS A 370 -18.65 14.08 8.39
N ILE A 371 -19.83 13.58 7.97
CA ILE A 371 -20.35 13.73 6.60
C ILE A 371 -20.64 15.20 6.28
N TYR A 372 -21.22 15.95 7.21
CA TYR A 372 -21.50 17.39 7.05
C TYR A 372 -20.22 18.21 6.85
N ASN A 373 -19.19 17.94 7.66
CA ASN A 373 -17.89 18.60 7.56
C ASN A 373 -17.11 18.22 6.28
N ALA A 374 -17.23 16.97 5.82
CA ALA A 374 -16.65 16.50 4.56
C ALA A 374 -17.29 17.16 3.32
N PHE A 375 -18.57 17.53 3.38
CA PHE A 375 -19.28 18.22 2.29
C PHE A 375 -18.75 19.65 2.09
N ASN A 376 -18.48 20.36 3.18
CA ASN A 376 -17.92 21.72 3.16
C ASN A 376 -16.46 21.74 2.68
N ALA A 377 -15.65 20.75 3.07
CA ALA A 377 -14.27 20.59 2.59
C ALA A 377 -14.17 20.32 1.08
N ARG A 378 -15.08 19.50 0.53
CA ARG A 378 -15.16 19.24 -0.92
C ARG A 378 -15.48 20.48 -1.73
N ARG A 379 -16.33 21.37 -1.20
CA ARG A 379 -16.68 22.64 -1.84
C ARG A 379 -15.46 23.55 -1.92
N TYR A 380 -14.74 23.69 -0.80
CA TYR A 380 -13.53 24.52 -0.72
C TYR A 380 -12.41 24.05 -1.65
N ILE A 381 -12.08 22.75 -1.65
CA ILE A 381 -11.03 22.19 -2.52
C ILE A 381 -11.41 22.32 -4.00
N ARG A 382 -12.70 22.15 -4.35
CA ARG A 382 -13.15 22.29 -5.74
C ARG A 382 -13.08 23.73 -6.23
N GLU A 383 -13.44 24.69 -5.37
CA GLU A 383 -13.36 26.13 -5.67
C GLU A 383 -11.89 26.61 -5.75
N HIS A 384 -10.99 26.11 -4.87
CA HIS A 384 -9.56 26.44 -4.92
C HIS A 384 -8.80 25.80 -6.09
N ARG A 385 -9.15 24.57 -6.47
CA ARG A 385 -8.51 23.86 -7.59
C ARG A 385 -8.84 24.49 -8.94
N LEU A 386 -10.06 25.02 -9.10
CA LEU A 386 -10.47 25.76 -10.30
C LEU A 386 -9.73 27.10 -10.43
N LEU A 387 -9.50 27.81 -9.33
CA LEU A 387 -8.77 29.08 -9.33
C LEU A 387 -7.27 28.91 -9.59
N LEU A 388 -6.67 27.83 -9.08
CA LEU A 388 -5.24 27.53 -9.29
C LEU A 388 -4.95 26.96 -10.69
N ASP A 389 -5.82 26.12 -11.25
CA ASP A 389 -5.68 25.66 -12.64
C ASP A 389 -5.86 26.84 -13.63
N GLN A 390 -6.71 27.82 -13.30
CA GLN A 390 -6.84 29.05 -14.10
C GLN A 390 -5.61 29.97 -13.97
N ALA A 391 -5.03 30.09 -12.77
CA ALA A 391 -3.83 30.89 -12.54
C ALA A 391 -2.55 30.27 -13.15
N ALA A 392 -2.44 28.94 -13.18
CA ALA A 392 -1.31 28.23 -13.80
C ALA A 392 -1.36 28.25 -15.33
N HIS A 393 -2.54 28.40 -15.93
CA HIS A 393 -2.71 28.47 -17.39
C HIS A 393 -2.64 29.88 -17.97
N HIS A 394 -2.81 30.93 -17.17
CA HIS A 394 -2.74 32.32 -17.63
C HIS A 394 -1.63 33.03 -16.87
N GLY A 395 -0.43 33.04 -17.46
CA GLY A 395 0.75 33.67 -16.88
C GLY A 395 0.47 35.08 -16.36
N GLY A 396 0.51 35.22 -15.04
CA GLY A 396 0.59 36.50 -14.34
C GLY A 396 -0.62 37.41 -14.46
N ILE A 397 -1.73 37.10 -13.78
CA ILE A 397 -2.68 38.13 -13.32
C ILE A 397 -3.04 37.82 -11.86
N GLY A 398 -2.71 38.75 -10.95
CA GLY A 398 -3.03 38.63 -9.53
C GLY A 398 -4.54 38.60 -9.30
N VAL A 399 -5.05 37.43 -8.92
CA VAL A 399 -6.44 37.27 -8.46
C VAL A 399 -6.42 37.29 -6.93
N ALA A 400 -7.09 38.26 -6.34
CA ALA A 400 -7.23 38.37 -4.90
C ALA A 400 -7.94 37.13 -4.32
N LEU A 401 -7.32 36.51 -3.32
CA LEU A 401 -7.92 35.41 -2.54
C LEU A 401 -9.14 35.94 -1.76
N PRO A 402 -10.24 35.17 -1.65
CA PRO A 402 -11.38 35.60 -0.84
C PRO A 402 -11.02 35.65 0.66
N GLU A 403 -11.51 36.67 1.36
CA GLU A 403 -11.30 36.86 2.80
C GLU A 403 -11.80 35.65 3.63
N GLU A 404 -11.06 35.32 4.69
CA GLU A 404 -11.47 34.33 5.69
C GLU A 404 -12.85 34.67 6.27
N PRO A 405 -13.74 33.69 6.52
CA PRO A 405 -15.01 33.98 7.15
C PRO A 405 -14.81 34.39 8.61
N LYS A 406 -15.45 35.49 8.98
CA LYS A 406 -15.36 36.20 10.27
C LYS A 406 -15.81 35.41 11.51
N ASN A 407 -16.18 34.14 11.37
CA ASN A 407 -16.65 33.31 12.48
C ASN A 407 -15.71 32.10 12.61
N GLY A 408 -14.74 32.17 13.54
CA GLY A 408 -13.67 31.19 13.77
C GLY A 408 -14.12 29.78 14.16
N VAL A 409 -14.80 29.07 13.24
CA VAL A 409 -15.14 27.66 13.36
C VAL A 409 -14.05 26.85 12.64
N PRO A 410 -13.35 25.93 13.31
CA PRO A 410 -12.28 25.18 12.67
C PRO A 410 -12.81 24.28 11.54
N TYR A 411 -12.21 24.41 10.37
CA TYR A 411 -12.51 23.59 9.19
C TYR A 411 -12.04 22.15 9.39
N GLY A 412 -12.97 21.27 9.78
CA GLY A 412 -12.73 19.82 9.79
C GLY A 412 -12.83 19.24 8.38
N CYS A 413 -11.71 18.91 7.74
CA CYS A 413 -11.72 18.17 6.47
C CYS A 413 -11.87 16.66 6.73
N GLY A 414 -13.12 16.21 6.79
CA GLY A 414 -13.50 14.80 6.96
C GLY A 414 -13.24 13.95 5.71
N PHE A 415 -12.55 12.84 5.91
CA PHE A 415 -12.60 11.66 5.04
C PHE A 415 -12.17 10.45 5.85
N GLU A 416 -13.13 9.59 6.22
CA GLU A 416 -13.00 8.13 6.27
C GLU A 416 -14.37 7.49 6.58
N PHE A 417 -15.02 6.95 5.56
CA PHE A 417 -16.18 6.06 5.67
C PHE A 417 -15.85 4.55 5.85
N PRO A 418 -14.60 4.00 5.79
CA PRO A 418 -14.43 2.55 5.63
C PRO A 418 -14.05 1.75 6.89
N ILE A 419 -13.70 2.35 8.03
CA ILE A 419 -13.45 1.57 9.25
C ILE A 419 -14.72 0.77 9.63
N TYR A 420 -15.88 1.40 9.48
CA TYR A 420 -17.17 0.74 9.70
C TYR A 420 -17.44 -0.38 8.69
N SER A 421 -16.99 -0.26 7.44
CA SER A 421 -17.16 -1.31 6.42
C SER A 421 -16.26 -2.53 6.67
N ILE A 422 -15.03 -2.32 7.14
CA ILE A 422 -14.09 -3.40 7.47
C ILE A 422 -14.51 -4.10 8.76
N LEU A 423 -14.92 -3.34 9.78
CA LEU A 423 -15.49 -3.91 11.00
C LEU A 423 -16.79 -4.64 10.70
N PHE A 424 -17.64 -4.12 9.81
CA PHE A 424 -18.85 -4.81 9.35
C PHE A 424 -18.52 -6.12 8.61
N ILE A 425 -17.50 -6.14 7.75
CA ILE A 425 -17.05 -7.36 7.05
C ILE A 425 -16.44 -8.36 8.03
N ILE A 426 -15.63 -7.93 9.00
CA ILE A 426 -15.08 -8.79 10.05
C ILE A 426 -16.19 -9.34 10.93
N SER A 427 -17.18 -8.52 11.29
CA SER A 427 -18.38 -8.95 12.01
C SER A 427 -19.20 -9.95 11.18
N LEU A 428 -19.32 -9.75 9.86
CA LEU A 428 -20.00 -10.70 8.97
C LEU A 428 -19.24 -12.04 8.88
N ILE A 429 -17.91 -12.00 8.79
CA ILE A 429 -17.06 -13.20 8.76
C ILE A 429 -17.18 -13.96 10.08
N VAL A 430 -17.08 -13.27 11.22
CA VAL A 430 -17.27 -13.88 12.55
C VAL A 430 -18.68 -14.46 12.70
N LEU A 431 -19.71 -13.77 12.19
CA LEU A 431 -21.10 -14.24 12.21
C LEU A 431 -21.24 -15.54 11.39
N ILE A 432 -20.71 -15.57 10.16
CA ILE A 432 -20.72 -16.74 9.26
C ILE A 432 -19.97 -17.94 9.87
N TYR A 433 -18.83 -17.71 10.52
CA TYR A 433 -18.09 -18.77 11.19
C TYR A 433 -18.80 -19.27 12.47
N SER A 434 -19.49 -18.39 13.18
CA SER A 434 -20.25 -18.76 14.38
C SER A 434 -21.52 -19.55 14.07
N THR A 435 -22.18 -19.28 12.94
CA THR A 435 -23.36 -20.04 12.48
C THR A 435 -22.97 -21.41 11.92
N GLN A 436 -21.86 -21.53 11.18
CA GLN A 436 -21.36 -22.84 10.74
C GLN A 436 -20.91 -23.76 11.89
N ALA A 437 -20.35 -23.19 12.96
CA ALA A 437 -20.01 -23.95 14.17
C ALA A 437 -21.25 -24.37 14.99
N TYR A 438 -22.40 -23.72 14.78
CA TYR A 438 -23.65 -24.05 15.45
C TYR A 438 -24.42 -25.15 14.70
N GLU A 439 -24.39 -25.16 13.37
CA GLU A 439 -25.01 -26.21 12.55
C GLU A 439 -24.32 -27.58 12.69
N GLN A 440 -23.02 -27.63 12.97
CA GLN A 440 -22.30 -28.89 13.23
C GLN A 440 -22.54 -29.49 14.62
N LYS A 441 -23.30 -28.83 15.50
CA LYS A 441 -23.66 -29.35 16.84
C LYS A 441 -25.13 -29.79 16.98
N ILE A 442 -25.92 -29.67 15.92
CA ILE A 442 -27.36 -30.01 15.91
C ILE A 442 -27.67 -31.07 14.81
N ILE A 443 -26.71 -31.94 14.49
CA ILE A 443 -26.97 -33.16 13.71
C ILE A 443 -26.57 -34.36 14.55
#